data_AF-A0A954LTQ5-F1
#
_entry.id   AF-A0A954LTQ5-F1
#
_cell.length_a   1.000
_cell.length_b   1.000
_cell.length_c   1.000
_cell.angle_alpha   90.00
_cell.angle_beta   90.00
_cell.angle_gamma   90.00
#
_symmetry.space_group_name_H-M   'P 1'
#
loop_
_entity.id
_entity.type
_entity.pdbx_description
1 polymer ?
#
loop_
_entity_poly.entity_id
_entity_poly.type
_entity_poly.pdbx_seq_one_letter_code
_entity_poly.pdbx_strand_id
1 'polypeptide(L)'
;MDRSEPIEKPLPEIARPVFLSWEKLRLIYVGICVVWCLLLTTFIAMSRDARVLSLVVPQCVMGGIIANLCYFAGPIIETYAAWLGLRSHEKLRVVLFILGTLFTLIMSTGVIGSALVMGFD
;
A
#
# COMPACT_ATOMS: atom_id res chain seq x y z
N MET A 1 -48.84 -12.88 6.96
CA MET A 1 -48.05 -12.05 6.02
C MET A 1 -46.69 -11.90 6.67
N ASP A 2 -45.88 -12.94 6.52
CA ASP A 2 -44.58 -13.06 7.15
C ASP A 2 -43.64 -12.07 6.45
N ARG A 3 -43.34 -10.95 7.11
CA ARG A 3 -42.26 -10.07 6.67
C ARG A 3 -40.99 -10.87 6.95
N SER A 4 -40.50 -11.60 5.95
CA SER A 4 -39.11 -12.00 5.90
C SER A 4 -38.29 -10.71 5.99
N GLU A 5 -37.91 -10.36 7.22
CA GLU A 5 -36.92 -9.34 7.47
C GLU A 5 -35.72 -9.67 6.56
N PRO A 6 -35.22 -8.70 5.77
CA PRO A 6 -34.00 -8.96 5.01
C PRO A 6 -32.98 -9.41 6.05
N ILE A 7 -32.45 -10.62 5.88
CA ILE A 7 -31.37 -11.14 6.71
C ILE A 7 -30.20 -10.19 6.49
N GLU A 8 -30.16 -9.11 7.27
CA GLU A 8 -29.07 -8.17 7.32
C GLU A 8 -27.90 -8.97 7.86
N LYS A 9 -27.06 -9.46 6.94
CA LYS A 9 -25.86 -10.20 7.31
C LYS A 9 -25.09 -9.32 8.28
N PRO A 10 -24.76 -9.83 9.48
CA PRO A 10 -24.06 -9.04 10.47
C PRO A 10 -22.74 -8.55 9.87
N LEU A 11 -22.49 -7.23 9.94
CA LEU A 11 -21.26 -6.57 9.50
C LEU A 11 -19.96 -7.36 9.78
N PRO A 12 -19.75 -8.00 10.95
CA PRO A 12 -18.56 -8.80 11.20
C PRO A 12 -18.40 -10.05 10.31
N GLU A 13 -19.48 -10.65 9.81
CA GLU A 13 -19.41 -11.77 8.85
C GLU A 13 -18.93 -11.34 7.47
N ILE A 14 -19.21 -10.10 7.08
CA ILE A 14 -18.74 -9.52 5.81
C ILE A 14 -17.30 -8.98 5.97
N ALA A 15 -16.98 -8.39 7.12
CA ALA A 15 -15.68 -7.76 7.37
C ALA A 15 -14.52 -8.78 7.44
N ARG A 16 -14.74 -9.97 8.03
CA ARG A 16 -13.70 -11.01 8.15
C ARG A 16 -13.07 -11.45 6.83
N PRO A 17 -13.83 -11.89 5.80
CA PRO A 17 -13.25 -12.31 4.52
C PRO A 17 -12.60 -11.16 3.75
N VAL A 18 -13.14 -9.94 3.88
CA VAL A 18 -12.55 -8.73 3.30
C VAL A 18 -11.18 -8.46 3.95
N PHE A 19 -11.11 -8.48 5.28
CA PHE A 19 -9.88 -8.27 6.03
C PHE A 19 -8.79 -9.29 5.68
N LEU A 20 -9.12 -10.59 5.67
CA LEU A 20 -8.18 -11.66 5.31
C LEU A 20 -7.63 -11.51 3.88
N SER A 21 -8.49 -11.09 2.95
CA SER A 21 -8.07 -10.84 1.57
C SER A 21 -7.10 -9.66 1.47
N TRP A 22 -7.34 -8.59 2.23
CA TRP A 22 -6.45 -7.43 2.32
C TRP A 22 -5.13 -7.76 3.01
N GLU A 23 -5.14 -8.60 4.03
CA GLU A 23 -3.94 -9.05 4.73
C GLU A 23 -3.01 -9.86 3.80
N LYS A 24 -3.59 -10.72 2.95
CA LYS A 24 -2.83 -11.46 1.94
C LYS A 24 -2.19 -10.52 0.90
N LEU A 25 -2.92 -9.51 0.44
CA LEU A 25 -2.40 -8.46 -0.45
C LEU A 25 -1.33 -7.59 0.23
N ARG A 26 -1.44 -7.36 1.54
CA ARG A 26 -0.45 -6.62 2.33
C ARG A 26 0.88 -7.35 2.38
N LEU A 27 0.86 -8.67 2.59
CA LEU A 27 2.09 -9.48 2.56
C LEU A 27 2.80 -9.40 1.20
N ILE A 28 2.04 -9.41 0.10
CA ILE A 28 2.60 -9.24 -1.24
C ILE A 28 3.20 -7.84 -1.41
N TYR A 29 2.46 -6.79 -1.03
CA TYR A 29 2.92 -5.40 -1.08
C TYR A 29 4.22 -5.22 -0.28
N VAL A 30 4.24 -5.68 0.98
CA VAL A 30 5.42 -5.61 1.84
C VAL A 30 6.59 -6.39 1.22
N GLY A 31 6.33 -7.57 0.66
CA GLY A 31 7.35 -8.33 -0.06
C GLY A 31 7.97 -7.54 -1.22
N ILE A 32 7.14 -6.90 -2.05
CA ILE A 32 7.59 -6.04 -3.16
C ILE A 32 8.40 -4.85 -2.63
N CYS A 33 7.91 -4.17 -1.60
CA CYS A 33 8.61 -3.03 -1.00
C CYS A 33 9.95 -3.42 -0.37
N VAL A 34 10.02 -4.56 0.31
CA VAL A 34 11.27 -5.06 0.88
C VAL A 34 12.27 -5.40 -0.22
N VAL A 35 11.84 -6.11 -1.27
CA VAL A 35 12.71 -6.42 -2.42
C VAL A 35 13.18 -5.15 -3.12
N TRP A 36 12.28 -4.19 -3.36
CA TRP A 36 12.61 -2.91 -3.98
C TRP A 36 13.58 -2.10 -3.10
N CYS A 37 13.31 -2.00 -1.80
CA CYS A 37 14.19 -1.32 -0.86
C CYS A 37 15.56 -1.99 -0.79
N LEU A 38 15.64 -3.32 -0.81
CA LEU A 38 16.92 -4.05 -0.84
C LEU A 38 17.69 -3.75 -2.13
N LEU A 39 17.03 -3.77 -3.29
CA LEU A 39 17.66 -3.42 -4.58
C LEU A 39 18.20 -1.99 -4.60
N LEU A 40 17.45 -1.04 -4.03
CA LEU A 40 17.89 0.35 -3.93
C LEU A 40 19.07 0.50 -2.96
N THR A 41 19.00 -0.15 -1.80
CA THR A 41 20.09 -0.10 -0.81
C THR A 41 21.36 -0.74 -1.35
N THR A 42 21.28 -1.85 -2.09
CA THR A 42 22.45 -2.50 -2.71
C THR A 42 23.05 -1.66 -3.83
N PHE A 43 22.21 -1.04 -4.67
CA PHE A 43 22.66 -0.12 -5.72
C PHE A 43 23.42 1.08 -5.14
N ILE A 44 22.88 1.72 -4.10
CA ILE A 44 23.49 2.86 -3.41
C ILE A 44 24.75 2.45 -2.64
N ALA A 45 24.75 1.28 -2.00
CA ALA A 45 25.95 0.76 -1.31
C ALA A 45 27.12 0.57 -2.29
N MET A 46 26.83 0.25 -3.56
CA MET A 46 27.84 0.16 -4.62
C MET A 46 28.43 1.53 -4.99
N SER A 47 27.68 2.61 -4.80
CA SER A 47 28.10 4.00 -5.05
C SER A 47 29.02 4.57 -3.96
N ARG A 48 29.19 3.89 -2.81
CA ARG A 48 29.98 4.29 -1.63
C ARG A 48 29.62 5.64 -0.99
N ASP A 49 28.51 6.26 -1.36
CA ASP A 49 28.14 7.57 -0.85
C ASP A 49 27.19 7.47 0.36
N ALA A 50 27.78 7.60 1.56
CA ALA A 50 27.05 7.47 2.83
C ALA A 50 25.97 8.56 3.03
N ARG A 51 26.09 9.70 2.34
CA ARG A 51 25.11 10.80 2.42
C ARG A 51 23.79 10.41 1.75
N VAL A 52 23.87 9.73 0.61
CA VAL A 52 22.70 9.23 -0.13
C VAL A 52 21.93 8.21 0.71
N LEU A 53 22.63 7.32 1.41
CA LEU A 53 22.01 6.34 2.31
C LEU A 53 21.21 7.02 3.44
N SER A 54 21.75 8.07 4.03
CA SER A 54 21.11 8.80 5.14
C SER A 54 19.84 9.57 4.74
N LEU A 55 19.72 9.97 3.46
CA LEU A 55 18.53 10.63 2.92
C LEU A 55 17.45 9.63 2.48
N VAL A 56 17.86 8.51 1.87
CA VAL A 56 16.94 7.53 1.30
C VAL A 56 16.25 6.69 2.37
N VAL A 57 16.97 6.26 3.41
CA VAL A 57 16.42 5.40 4.49
C VAL A 57 15.21 6.03 5.18
N PRO A 58 15.24 7.27 5.72
CA PRO A 58 14.09 7.84 6.41
C PRO A 58 12.89 8.08 5.48
N GLN A 59 13.12 8.36 4.19
CA GLN A 59 12.04 8.53 3.21
C GLN A 59 11.38 7.20 2.84
N CYS A 60 12.16 6.11 2.71
CA CYS A 60 11.62 4.76 2.55
C CYS A 60 10.78 4.34 3.77
N VAL A 61 11.26 4.65 4.99
CA VAL A 61 10.51 4.37 6.23
C VAL A 61 9.20 5.16 6.26
N MET A 62 9.23 6.46 5.97
CA MET A 62 8.04 7.32 5.96
C MET A 62 7.04 6.89 4.89
N GLY A 63 7.52 6.56 3.69
CA GLY A 63 6.69 6.01 2.60
C GLY A 63 6.04 4.68 2.99
N GLY A 64 6.80 3.79 3.65
CA GLY A 64 6.27 2.52 4.16
C GLY A 64 5.21 2.69 5.25
N ILE A 65 5.35 3.68 6.13
CA ILE A 65 4.34 4.01 7.15
C ILE A 65 3.07 4.55 6.51
N ILE A 66 3.19 5.53 5.60
CA ILE A 66 2.04 6.14 4.91
C ILE A 66 1.30 5.10 4.08
N ALA A 67 2.03 4.26 3.34
CA ALA A 67 1.40 3.21 2.55
C ALA A 67 0.68 2.18 3.43
N ASN A 68 1.26 1.77 4.56
CA ASN A 68 0.57 0.91 5.52
C ASN A 68 -0.72 1.55 6.04
N LEU A 69 -0.72 2.85 6.37
CA LEU A 69 -1.92 3.58 6.78
C LEU A 69 -2.99 3.63 5.68
N CYS A 70 -2.59 3.89 4.43
CA CYS A 70 -3.50 3.86 3.28
C CYS A 70 -4.09 2.46 3.02
N TYR A 71 -3.32 1.40 3.30
CA TYR A 71 -3.83 0.02 3.20
C TYR A 71 -4.79 -0.36 4.33
N PHE A 72 -4.67 0.24 5.52
CA PHE A 72 -5.68 0.07 6.58
C PHE A 72 -7.02 0.72 6.22
N ALA A 73 -7.00 1.81 5.44
CA ALA A 73 -8.22 2.43 4.93
C ALA A 73 -8.93 1.54 3.89
N GLY A 74 -8.19 0.70 3.15
CA GLY A 74 -8.71 -0.23 2.13
C GLY A 74 -9.87 -1.12 2.58
N PRO A 75 -9.70 -2.00 3.59
CA PRO A 75 -10.77 -2.87 4.06
C PRO A 75 -11.92 -2.09 4.71
N ILE A 76 -11.65 -0.93 5.33
CA ILE A 76 -12.69 -0.05 5.88
C ILE A 76 -13.57 0.45 4.73
N ILE A 77 -12.97 1.06 3.70
CA ILE A 77 -13.67 1.58 2.52
C ILE A 77 -14.41 0.46 1.77
N GLU A 78 -13.79 -0.71 1.61
CA GLU A 78 -14.41 -1.86 0.93
C GLU A 78 -15.61 -2.41 1.72
N THR A 79 -15.52 -2.45 3.05
CA THR A 79 -16.64 -2.86 3.91
C THR A 79 -17.79 -1.87 3.83
N TYR A 80 -17.50 -0.56 3.80
CA TYR A 80 -18.51 0.48 3.59
C TYR A 80 -19.15 0.40 2.18
N ALA A 81 -18.36 0.16 1.14
CA ALA A 81 -18.86 0.02 -0.22
C ALA A 81 -19.72 -1.24 -0.39
N ALA A 82 -19.33 -2.35 0.23
CA ALA A 82 -20.12 -3.58 0.27
C ALA A 82 -21.44 -3.38 1.03
N TRP A 83 -21.42 -2.62 2.14
CA TRP A 83 -22.62 -2.26 2.90
C TRP A 83 -23.59 -1.37 2.09
N LEU A 84 -23.06 -0.46 1.26
CA LEU A 84 -23.83 0.34 0.31
C LEU A 84 -24.36 -0.45 -0.91
N GLY A 85 -24.08 -1.75 -1.01
CA GLY A 85 -24.54 -2.60 -2.12
C GLY A 85 -23.78 -2.39 -3.44
N LEU A 86 -22.62 -1.73 -3.41
CA LEU A 86 -21.79 -1.56 -4.61
C LEU A 86 -21.21 -2.90 -5.03
N ARG A 87 -21.70 -3.43 -6.15
CA ARG A 87 -21.26 -4.70 -6.77
C ARG A 87 -19.80 -4.71 -7.24
N SER A 88 -19.12 -3.56 -7.23
CA SER A 88 -17.75 -3.37 -7.77
C SER A 88 -16.66 -3.23 -6.69
N HIS A 89 -16.91 -3.68 -5.47
CA HIS A 89 -15.95 -3.60 -4.34
C HIS A 89 -14.60 -4.29 -4.63
N GLU A 90 -14.60 -5.39 -5.41
CA GLU A 90 -13.37 -6.08 -5.83
C GLU A 90 -12.47 -5.21 -6.73
N LYS A 91 -13.05 -4.40 -7.62
CA LYS A 91 -12.28 -3.49 -8.50
C LYS A 91 -11.64 -2.38 -7.69
N LEU A 92 -12.31 -1.93 -6.64
CA LEU A 92 -11.85 -0.87 -5.75
C LEU A 92 -10.58 -1.29 -5.00
N ARG A 93 -10.50 -2.55 -4.58
CA ARG A 93 -9.29 -3.17 -4.01
C ARG A 93 -8.10 -3.12 -4.96
N VAL A 94 -8.29 -3.51 -6.21
CA VAL A 94 -7.23 -3.51 -7.23
C VAL A 94 -6.78 -2.09 -7.56
N VAL A 95 -7.72 -1.14 -7.70
CA VAL A 95 -7.40 0.26 -7.97
C VAL A 95 -6.61 0.89 -6.83
N LEU A 96 -7.03 0.70 -5.57
CA LEU A 96 -6.30 1.20 -4.40
C LEU A 96 -4.90 0.59 -4.30
N PHE A 97 -4.77 -0.71 -4.58
CA PHE A 97 -3.50 -1.41 -4.59
C PHE A 97 -2.54 -0.82 -5.65
N ILE A 98 -3.02 -0.69 -6.89
CA ILE A 98 -2.22 -0.16 -8.00
C ILE A 98 -1.83 1.29 -7.72
N LEU A 99 -2.78 2.11 -7.25
CA LEU A 99 -2.55 3.54 -6.98
C LEU A 99 -1.50 3.72 -5.87
N GLY A 100 -1.61 2.99 -4.76
CA GLY A 100 -0.65 3.04 -3.66
C GLY A 100 0.74 2.54 -4.06
N THR A 101 0.80 1.48 -4.87
CA THR A 101 2.06 0.92 -5.37
C THR A 101 2.75 1.88 -6.34
N LEU A 102 2.01 2.44 -7.31
CA LEU A 102 2.54 3.43 -8.24
C LEU A 102 3.00 4.69 -7.53
N PHE A 103 2.22 5.19 -6.56
CA PHE A 103 2.61 6.36 -5.77
C PHE A 103 3.93 6.13 -5.03
N THR A 104 4.09 4.96 -4.40
CA THR A 104 5.33 4.59 -3.70
C THR A 104 6.52 4.51 -4.68
N LEU A 105 6.32 3.92 -5.86
CA LEU A 105 7.35 3.80 -6.89
C LEU A 105 7.78 5.17 -7.42
N ILE A 106 6.82 6.06 -7.75
CA ILE A 106 7.09 7.41 -8.27
C ILE A 106 7.82 8.26 -7.23
N MET A 107 7.37 8.22 -5.98
CA MET A 107 8.03 8.95 -4.90
C MET A 107 9.46 8.44 -4.69
N SER A 108 9.66 7.11 -4.68
CA SER A 108 10.98 6.50 -4.49
C SER A 108 11.95 6.80 -5.65
N THR A 109 11.49 6.80 -6.90
CA THR A 109 12.33 7.14 -8.05
C THR A 109 12.61 8.63 -8.13
N GLY A 110 11.64 9.49 -7.81
CA GLY A 110 11.83 10.94 -7.74
C GLY A 110 12.85 11.35 -6.68
N VAL A 111 12.84 10.66 -5.53
CA VAL A 111 13.83 10.84 -4.46
C VAL A 111 15.24 10.49 -4.94
N ILE A 112 15.42 9.35 -5.61
CA ILE A 112 16.74 8.95 -6.11
C ILE A 112 17.20 9.88 -7.24
N GLY A 113 16.30 10.27 -8.13
CA GLY A 113 16.60 11.26 -9.18
C GLY A 113 17.06 12.59 -8.60
N SER A 114 16.35 13.12 -7.60
CA SER A 114 16.75 14.36 -6.92
C SER A 114 18.05 14.21 -6.12
N ALA A 115 18.26 13.08 -5.43
CA ALA A 115 19.50 12.81 -4.70
C ALA A 115 20.71 12.67 -5.64
N LEU A 116 20.54 12.08 -6.83
CA LEU A 116 21.57 12.02 -7.85
C LEU A 116 21.86 13.41 -8.44
N VAL A 117 20.83 14.20 -8.74
CA VAL A 117 21.00 15.58 -9.26
C VAL A 117 21.73 16.46 -8.25
N MET A 118 21.36 16.41 -6.96
CA MET A 118 22.02 17.20 -5.90
C MET A 118 23.38 16.66 -5.47
N GLY A 119 23.67 15.37 -5.69
CA GLY A 119 24.98 14.78 -5.42
C GLY A 119 26.01 14.99 -6.55
N PHE A 120 25.58 15.54 -7.69
CA PHE A 120 26.44 15.91 -8.81
C PHE A 120 26.89 17.40 -8.80
N ASP A 121 26.43 18.19 -7.82
CA ASP A 121 26.94 19.53 -7.49
C ASP A 121 27.92 19.47 -6.30
#